data_AF-A0A917FEM5-F1
#
_entry.id   AF-A0A917FEM5-F1
#
_cell.length_a   1.000
_cell.length_b   1.000
_cell.length_c   1.000
_cell.angle_alpha   90.00
_cell.angle_beta   90.00
_cell.angle_gamma   90.00
#
_symmetry.space_group_name_H-M   'P 1'
#
loop_
_entity.id
_entity.type
_entity.pdbx_description
1 polymer ?
#
loop_
_entity_poly.entity_id
_entity_poly.type
_entity_poly.pdbx_seq_one_letter_code
_entity_poly.pdbx_strand_id
1 'polypeptide(L)'
;MRCREITYEQEQPTPPLEQVYQFSIVILARSATRLSPFRMDKVEVHFPCLNAIVGNVRQLMLKGLGDTSQLLHVIVDVAMFHEDEMQAMNEILAASTVDIMGIDGTLNLVEPQISLVGNRGEWI
;
A
#
# COMPACT_ATOMS: atom_id res chain seq x y z
N MET A 1 0.73 57.71 30.47
CA MET A 1 0.79 57.06 29.14
C MET A 1 0.64 55.55 29.37
N ARG A 2 -0.38 54.90 28.79
CA ARG A 2 -0.52 53.44 28.83
C ARG A 2 -0.26 52.92 27.41
N CYS A 3 0.85 52.21 27.22
CA CYS A 3 1.12 51.48 26.00
C CYS A 3 0.10 50.34 25.89
N ARG A 4 -0.63 50.28 24.77
CA ARG A 4 -1.45 49.12 24.43
C ARG A 4 -0.52 48.09 23.80
N GLU A 5 -0.45 46.92 24.42
CA GLU A 5 0.15 45.74 23.79
C GLU A 5 -0.74 45.32 22.62
N ILE A 6 -0.15 45.28 21.43
CA ILE A 6 -0.80 44.74 20.24
C ILE A 6 -0.46 43.25 20.23
N THR A 7 -1.41 42.42 20.64
CA THR A 7 -1.32 40.97 20.49
C THR A 7 -1.60 40.65 19.03
N TYR A 8 -0.57 40.21 18.30
CA TYR A 8 -0.74 39.64 16.97
C TYR A 8 -1.28 38.22 17.16
N GLU A 9 -2.55 38.00 16.82
CA GLU A 9 -3.09 36.65 16.64
C GLU A 9 -2.34 36.02 15.47
N GLN A 10 -1.50 35.02 15.75
CA GLN A 10 -0.90 34.20 14.71
C GLN A 10 -2.04 33.41 14.06
N GLU A 11 -2.33 33.68 12.79
CA GLU A 11 -3.18 32.81 11.97
C GLU A 11 -2.59 31.40 12.03
N GLN A 12 -3.31 30.48 12.68
CA GLN A 12 -2.93 29.08 12.65
C GLN A 12 -3.00 28.62 11.20
N PRO A 13 -1.93 28.00 10.65
CA PRO A 13 -1.99 27.47 9.30
C PRO A 13 -3.11 26.43 9.26
N THR A 14 -4.12 26.68 8.42
CA THR A 14 -5.15 25.69 8.12
C THR A 14 -4.45 24.42 7.65
N PRO A 15 -4.70 23.25 8.27
CA PRO A 15 -4.12 22.03 7.79
C PRO A 15 -4.52 21.83 6.32
N PRO A 16 -3.59 21.39 5.47
CA PRO A 16 -3.88 21.14 4.07
C PRO A 16 -5.04 20.14 3.95
N LEU A 17 -5.91 20.37 2.98
CA LEU A 17 -7.12 19.57 2.78
C LEU A 17 -6.74 18.21 2.21
N GLU A 18 -6.64 17.20 3.07
CA GLU A 18 -6.46 15.81 2.65
C GLU A 18 -7.66 15.33 1.81
N GLN A 19 -7.35 14.61 0.74
CA GLN A 19 -8.32 13.97 -0.15
C GLN A 19 -8.02 12.48 -0.24
N VAL A 20 -9.02 11.69 -0.65
CA VAL A 20 -8.85 10.26 -0.87
C VAL A 20 -8.54 10.00 -2.34
N TYR A 21 -7.35 9.45 -2.60
CA TYR A 21 -6.95 8.98 -3.92
C TYR A 21 -7.03 7.45 -3.98
N GLN A 22 -7.51 6.91 -5.10
CA GLN A 22 -7.75 5.48 -5.27
C GLN A 22 -6.91 4.93 -6.42
N PHE A 23 -6.24 3.80 -6.16
CA PHE A 23 -5.35 3.15 -7.10
C PHE A 23 -5.63 1.65 -7.14
N SER A 24 -5.63 1.06 -8.33
CA SER A 24 -5.49 -0.38 -8.48
C SER A 24 -4.02 -0.68 -8.70
N ILE A 25 -3.45 -1.56 -7.89
CA ILE A 25 -2.01 -1.90 -7.95
C ILE A 25 -1.79 -3.40 -8.10
N VAL A 26 -0.63 -3.74 -8.64
CA VAL A 26 -0.08 -5.09 -8.70
C VAL A 26 1.09 -5.17 -7.74
N ILE A 27 1.07 -6.18 -6.88
CA ILE A 27 2.12 -6.50 -5.91
C ILE A 27 2.74 -7.83 -6.32
N LEU A 28 4.05 -7.81 -6.57
CA LEU A 28 4.86 -8.97 -6.86
C LEU A 28 5.90 -9.17 -5.77
N ALA A 29 6.00 -10.39 -5.25
CA ALA A 29 7.01 -10.72 -4.27
C ALA A 29 7.45 -12.18 -4.39
N ARG A 30 8.70 -12.46 -4.02
CA ARG A 30 9.22 -13.82 -3.93
C ARG A 30 9.27 -14.24 -2.48
N SER A 31 8.55 -15.32 -2.14
CA SER A 31 8.66 -15.99 -0.86
C SER A 31 9.68 -17.12 -0.95
N ALA A 32 10.66 -17.16 -0.04
CA ALA A 32 11.61 -18.29 0.06
C ALA A 32 10.98 -19.55 0.67
N THR A 33 9.81 -19.41 1.30
CA THR A 33 9.05 -20.49 1.92
C THR A 33 7.80 -20.84 1.12
N ARG A 34 7.50 -22.13 1.09
CA ARG A 34 6.27 -22.65 0.51
C ARG A 34 5.09 -22.32 1.41
N LEU A 35 4.19 -21.49 0.92
CA LEU A 35 2.93 -21.16 1.55
C LEU A 35 1.92 -22.24 1.17
N SER A 36 1.72 -23.20 2.07
CA SER A 36 0.66 -24.19 1.93
C SER A 36 0.25 -24.77 3.29
N PRO A 37 -1.05 -24.89 3.60
CA PRO A 37 -2.19 -24.33 2.85
C PRO A 37 -2.45 -22.87 3.26
N PHE A 38 -2.41 -21.94 2.30
CA PHE A 38 -2.93 -20.57 2.51
C PHE A 38 -4.30 -20.52 1.82
N ARG A 39 -5.38 -20.39 2.60
CA ARG A 39 -6.72 -20.27 2.06
C ARG A 39 -6.92 -18.87 1.47
N MET A 40 -7.04 -18.83 0.14
CA MET A 40 -7.05 -17.58 -0.63
C MET A 40 -8.40 -16.86 -0.63
N ASP A 41 -9.45 -17.49 -0.11
CA ASP A 41 -10.83 -16.99 -0.17
C ASP A 41 -11.12 -15.89 0.86
N LYS A 42 -10.22 -15.67 1.83
CA LYS A 42 -10.33 -14.64 2.87
C LYS A 42 -8.96 -14.06 3.19
N VAL A 43 -8.47 -13.23 2.27
CA VAL A 43 -7.18 -12.57 2.40
C VAL A 43 -7.40 -11.06 2.46
N GLU A 44 -6.76 -10.45 3.44
CA GLU A 44 -6.65 -9.01 3.58
C GLU A 44 -5.21 -8.60 3.26
N VAL A 45 -5.05 -7.42 2.66
CA VAL A 45 -3.73 -6.85 2.39
C VAL A 45 -3.63 -5.55 3.17
N HIS A 46 -2.49 -5.35 3.82
CA HIS A 46 -2.24 -4.21 4.69
C HIS A 46 -0.90 -3.57 4.34
N PHE A 47 -0.86 -2.24 4.39
CA PHE A 47 0.35 -1.44 4.21
C PHE A 47 0.72 -0.83 5.56
N PRO A 48 1.51 -1.51 6.41
CA PRO A 48 1.74 -1.09 7.79
C PRO A 48 2.41 0.29 7.92
N CYS A 49 3.09 0.74 6.86
CA CYS A 49 3.78 2.02 6.82
C CYS A 49 3.01 3.14 6.10
N LEU A 50 1.80 2.89 5.59
CA LEU A 50 1.02 3.88 4.84
C LEU A 50 -0.30 4.20 5.55
N ASN A 51 -0.76 5.44 5.43
CA ASN A 51 -2.12 5.83 5.79
C ASN A 51 -3.12 5.44 4.68
N ALA A 52 -3.16 4.14 4.38
CA ALA A 52 -3.90 3.58 3.27
C ALA A 52 -4.94 2.55 3.74
N ILE A 53 -6.13 2.63 3.15
CA ILE A 53 -7.18 1.63 3.29
C ILE A 53 -7.12 0.72 2.06
N VAL A 54 -6.95 -0.57 2.29
CA VAL A 54 -7.05 -1.56 1.21
C VAL A 54 -8.49 -2.05 1.14
N GLY A 55 -9.11 -1.88 -0.02
CA GLY A 55 -10.53 -2.17 -0.22
C GLY A 55 -10.79 -3.59 -0.69
N ASN A 56 -10.15 -4.00 -1.80
CA ASN A 56 -10.49 -5.25 -2.48
C ASN A 56 -9.25 -5.99 -2.98
N VAL A 57 -9.08 -7.25 -2.58
CA VAL A 57 -8.12 -8.17 -3.18
C VAL A 57 -8.77 -8.84 -4.38
N ARG A 58 -8.51 -8.29 -5.58
CA ARG A 58 -9.16 -8.74 -6.82
C ARG A 58 -8.66 -10.11 -7.26
N GLN A 59 -7.37 -10.35 -7.10
CA GLN A 59 -6.72 -11.55 -7.56
C GLN A 59 -5.50 -11.81 -6.72
N LEU A 60 -5.29 -13.08 -6.38
CA LEU A 60 -4.08 -13.54 -5.72
C LEU A 60 -3.66 -14.88 -6.33
N MET A 61 -2.42 -14.94 -6.79
CA MET A 61 -1.83 -16.10 -7.44
C MET A 61 -0.51 -16.46 -6.78
N LEU A 62 -0.31 -17.76 -6.57
CA LEU A 62 0.98 -18.33 -6.21
C LEU A 62 1.49 -19.19 -7.35
N LYS A 63 2.72 -18.92 -7.79
CA LYS A 63 3.44 -19.73 -8.78
C LYS A 63 4.68 -20.33 -8.12
N GLY A 64 4.76 -21.67 -8.09
CA GLY A 64 6.00 -22.35 -7.72
C GLY A 64 7.09 -22.09 -8.75
N LEU A 65 8.32 -21.84 -8.28
CA LEU A 65 9.46 -21.55 -9.15
C LEU A 65 10.34 -22.78 -9.45
N GLY A 66 9.92 -23.97 -9.01
CA GLY A 66 10.65 -25.23 -9.19
C GLY A 66 11.62 -25.55 -8.05
N ASP A 67 11.80 -24.63 -7.10
CA ASP A 67 12.49 -24.82 -5.83
C ASP A 67 11.49 -24.70 -4.64
N THR A 68 11.99 -24.43 -3.43
CA THR A 68 11.13 -24.17 -2.26
C THR A 68 10.47 -22.79 -2.29
N SER A 69 10.80 -21.95 -3.28
CA SER A 69 10.33 -20.59 -3.39
C SER A 69 9.07 -20.48 -4.26
N GLN A 70 8.29 -19.44 -3.99
CA GLN A 70 7.06 -19.13 -4.70
C GLN A 70 7.06 -17.67 -5.09
N LEU A 71 6.61 -17.39 -6.31
CA LEU A 71 6.25 -16.05 -6.75
C LEU A 71 4.79 -15.80 -6.38
N LEU A 72 4.57 -14.72 -5.66
CA LEU A 72 3.27 -14.20 -5.33
C LEU A 72 2.93 -13.05 -6.28
N HIS A 73 1.71 -13.07 -6.81
CA HIS A 73 1.16 -11.98 -7.61
C HIS A 73 -0.22 -11.61 -7.08
N VAL A 74 -0.39 -10.36 -6.65
CA VAL A 74 -1.63 -9.86 -6.06
C VAL A 74 -2.07 -8.60 -6.77
N ILE A 75 -3.36 -8.50 -7.07
CA ILE A 75 -3.98 -7.26 -7.55
C ILE A 75 -4.90 -6.76 -6.44
N VAL A 76 -4.67 -5.54 -5.98
CA VAL A 76 -5.47 -4.92 -4.91
C VAL A 76 -5.88 -3.50 -5.26
N ASP A 77 -7.02 -3.08 -4.72
CA ASP A 77 -7.46 -1.69 -4.72
C ASP A 77 -7.09 -1.02 -3.41
N VAL A 78 -6.37 0.10 -3.49
CA VAL A 78 -5.89 0.88 -2.35
C VAL A 78 -6.44 2.28 -2.45
N ALA A 79 -6.93 2.80 -1.33
CA ALA A 79 -7.31 4.19 -1.16
C ALA A 79 -6.36 4.83 -0.14
N MET A 80 -5.83 6.01 -0.42
CA MET A 80 -4.89 6.70 0.47
C MET A 80 -5.34 8.14 0.69
N PHE A 81 -5.26 8.58 1.94
CA PHE A 81 -5.46 9.98 2.29
C PHE A 81 -4.16 10.73 2.04
N HIS A 82 -4.20 11.75 1.19
CA HIS A 82 -3.05 12.59 0.91
C HIS A 82 -3.50 13.97 0.41
N GLU A 83 -2.60 14.94 0.46
CA GLU A 83 -2.81 16.29 -0.09
C GLU A 83 -2.67 16.37 -1.62
N ASP A 84 -2.01 15.38 -2.22
CA ASP A 84 -1.57 15.39 -3.61
C ASP A 84 -1.56 13.97 -4.18
N GLU A 85 -2.17 13.80 -5.37
CA GLU A 85 -2.33 12.49 -6.01
C GLU A 85 -0.98 11.87 -6.39
N MET A 86 -0.04 12.68 -6.87
CA MET A 86 1.26 12.19 -7.34
C MET A 86 2.11 11.72 -6.16
N GLN A 87 2.09 12.44 -5.05
CA GLN A 87 2.76 12.01 -3.81
C GLN A 87 2.11 10.74 -3.24
N ALA A 88 0.78 10.65 -3.17
CA ALA A 88 0.08 9.44 -2.76
C ALA A 88 0.48 8.22 -3.60
N MET A 89 0.53 8.40 -4.92
CA MET A 89 0.97 7.36 -5.86
C MET A 89 2.42 6.96 -5.59
N ASN A 90 3.32 7.92 -5.42
CA ASN A 90 4.75 7.64 -5.17
C ASN A 90 4.95 6.89 -3.85
N GLU A 91 4.22 7.23 -2.80
CA GLU A 91 4.30 6.54 -1.51
C GLU A 91 3.81 5.08 -1.60
N ILE A 92 2.71 4.83 -2.32
CA ILE A 92 2.22 3.47 -2.57
C ILE A 92 3.24 2.65 -3.36
N LEU A 93 3.82 3.21 -4.42
CA LEU A 93 4.82 2.52 -5.25
C LEU A 93 6.14 2.29 -4.51
N ALA A 94 6.48 3.14 -3.55
CA ALA A 94 7.68 3.04 -2.73
C ALA A 94 7.50 2.17 -1.47
N ALA A 95 6.32 1.58 -1.24
CA ALA A 95 6.06 0.81 -0.03
C ALA A 95 6.99 -0.39 0.09
N SER A 96 7.80 -0.41 1.14
CA SER A 96 8.82 -1.42 1.37
C SER A 96 8.31 -2.67 2.10
N THR A 97 7.10 -2.61 2.65
CA THR A 97 6.48 -3.72 3.37
C THR A 97 5.00 -3.82 3.05
N VAL A 98 4.54 -5.04 2.85
CA VAL A 98 3.12 -5.37 2.62
C VAL A 98 2.80 -6.64 3.38
N ASP A 99 1.76 -6.59 4.20
CA ASP A 99 1.30 -7.74 4.94
C ASP A 99 0.07 -8.34 4.26
N ILE A 100 0.10 -9.65 4.06
CA ILE A 100 -1.00 -10.42 3.50
C ILE A 100 -1.52 -11.35 4.59
N MET A 101 -2.67 -11.00 5.13
CA MET A 101 -3.29 -11.68 6.25
C MET A 101 -4.36 -12.63 5.74
N GLY A 102 -4.23 -13.91 6.08
CA GLY A 102 -5.27 -14.93 5.88
C GLY A 102 -5.67 -15.54 7.22
N ILE A 103 -6.70 -16.38 7.21
CA ILE A 103 -7.16 -17.10 8.43
C ILE A 103 -6.04 -17.92 9.08
N ASP A 104 -5.17 -18.51 8.25
CA ASP A 104 -4.15 -19.46 8.68
C ASP A 104 -2.81 -18.78 9.05
N GLY A 105 -2.69 -17.46 8.85
CA GLY A 105 -1.50 -16.70 9.22
C GLY A 105 -1.29 -15.43 8.39
N THR A 106 -0.19 -14.75 8.68
CA THR A 106 0.24 -13.53 7.99
C THR A 106 1.52 -13.79 7.21
N LEU A 107 1.54 -13.34 5.96
CA LEU A 107 2.72 -13.27 5.12
C LEU A 107 3.19 -11.82 5.05
N ASN A 108 4.35 -11.55 5.63
CA ASN A 108 4.98 -10.24 5.53
C ASN A 108 5.91 -10.24 4.32
N LEU A 109 5.63 -9.39 3.35
CA LEU A 109 6.44 -9.19 2.16
C LEU A 109 7.42 -8.06 2.41
N VAL A 110 8.70 -8.30 2.17
CA VAL A 110 9.77 -7.31 2.29
C VAL A 110 10.21 -6.92 0.89
N GLU A 111 10.28 -5.62 0.64
CA GLU A 111 10.61 -5.00 -0.64
C GLU A 111 9.83 -5.61 -1.83
N PRO A 112 8.49 -5.63 -1.77
CA PRO A 112 7.70 -6.09 -2.90
C PRO A 112 7.84 -5.13 -4.08
N GLN A 113 7.75 -5.66 -5.29
CA GLN A 113 7.62 -4.85 -6.49
C GLN A 113 6.16 -4.43 -6.63
N ILE A 114 5.90 -3.12 -6.60
CA ILE A 114 4.56 -2.55 -6.70
C ILE A 114 4.46 -1.73 -7.99
N SER A 115 3.34 -1.88 -8.70
CA SER A 115 3.06 -1.12 -9.94
C SER A 115 1.57 -0.81 -10.07
N LEU A 116 1.20 0.20 -10.85
CA LEU A 116 -0.20 0.52 -11.13
C LEU A 116 -0.80 -0.42 -12.18
N VAL A 117 -2.04 -0.85 -11.96
CA VAL A 117 -2.83 -1.57 -12.96
C VAL A 117 -3.12 -0.63 -14.13
N GLY A 118 -2.72 -1.04 -15.34
CA GLY A 118 -2.95 -0.25 -16.56
C GLY A 118 -1.75 0.61 -16.97
N ASN A 119 -0.75 0.78 -16.11
CA ASN A 119 0.54 1.31 -16.54
C ASN A 119 1.30 0.17 -17.26
N ARG A 120 1.13 0.06 -18.57
CA ARG A 120 1.82 -0.91 -19.45
C ARG A 120 3.29 -0.51 -19.65
N GLY A 121 4.02 -0.30 -18.57
CA GLY A 121 5.47 -0.14 -18.55
C GLY A 121 6.13 -1.49 -18.33
N GLU A 122 6.43 -2.17 -19.45
CA GLU A 122 7.52 -3.14 -19.63
C GLU A 122 7.78 -4.15 -18.49
N TRP A 123 7.12 -5.30 -18.58
CA TRP A 123 7.65 -6.54 -18.03
C TRP A 123 8.51 -7.20 -19.11
N ILE A 124 9.83 -7.01 -19.07
CA ILE A 124 10.81 -7.88 -19.74
C ILE A 124 11.81 -8.37 -18.69
#